data_AF-A0A538NLD0-F1
#
_entry.id   AF-A0A538NLD0-F1
#
_cell.length_a   1.000
_cell.length_b   1.000
_cell.length_c   1.000
_cell.angle_alpha   90.00
_cell.angle_beta   90.00
_cell.angle_gamma   90.00
#
_symmetry.space_group_name_H-M   'P 1'
#
loop_
_entity.id
_entity.type
_entity.pdbx_description
1 polymer ?
#
loop_
_entity_poly.entity_id
_entity_poly.type
_entity_poly.pdbx_seq_one_letter_code
_entity_poly.pdbx_strand_id
1 'polypeptide(L)'
;MKALKYTILIAALASGLTLTAKADLILSPFGDIPKNGTGIGGGNSDNQANNFFRLLNYIVAHPTFGSLGTPTLTGAEEVLTPLNEPVDLTGFSYGVVHYGAGPGGTPGGGVAFFQITNNLDTFPQTGSGPNGFGGISRVDLFASIPRVPDGGITVMLLGVALCALGIARRFLMS
;
A
#
# COMPACT_ATOMS: atom_id res chain seq x y z
N MET A 1 -31.99 24.65 -22.63
CA MET A 1 -30.77 24.16 -23.32
C MET A 1 -29.45 24.38 -22.57
N LYS A 2 -29.27 25.45 -21.79
CA LYS A 2 -28.00 25.72 -21.08
C LYS A 2 -27.73 24.74 -19.93
N ALA A 3 -28.74 24.43 -19.10
CA ALA A 3 -28.61 23.53 -17.95
C ALA A 3 -28.10 22.12 -18.30
N LEU A 4 -28.67 21.50 -19.35
CA LEU A 4 -28.30 20.15 -19.81
C LEU A 4 -26.82 20.04 -20.23
N LYS A 5 -26.28 21.11 -20.82
CA LYS A 5 -24.87 21.16 -21.23
C LYS A 5 -23.93 21.14 -20.01
N TYR A 6 -24.30 21.82 -18.92
CA TYR A 6 -23.50 21.83 -17.69
C TYR A 6 -23.56 20.50 -16.94
N THR A 7 -24.71 19.82 -16.94
CA THR A 7 -24.83 18.49 -16.30
C THR A 7 -23.97 17.44 -17.01
N ILE A 8 -23.97 17.47 -18.35
CA ILE A 8 -23.11 16.59 -19.17
C ILE A 8 -21.63 16.90 -18.93
N LEU A 9 -21.27 18.19 -18.80
CA LEU A 9 -19.88 18.59 -18.53
C LEU A 9 -19.41 18.12 -17.15
N ILE A 10 -20.25 18.22 -16.11
CA ILE A 10 -19.94 17.77 -14.75
C ILE A 10 -19.84 16.24 -14.70
N ALA A 11 -20.75 15.53 -15.37
CA ALA A 11 -20.71 14.07 -15.47
C ALA A 11 -19.43 13.61 -16.20
N ALA A 12 -19.06 14.26 -17.31
CA ALA A 12 -17.84 13.98 -18.05
C ALA A 12 -16.58 14.23 -17.22
N LEU A 13 -16.55 15.33 -16.44
CA LEU A 13 -15.43 15.65 -15.56
C LEU A 13 -15.29 14.63 -14.41
N ALA A 14 -16.41 14.18 -13.84
CA ALA A 14 -16.43 13.15 -12.80
C ALA A 14 -15.97 11.77 -13.32
N SER A 15 -16.37 11.39 -14.54
CA SER A 15 -15.88 10.16 -15.19
C SER A 15 -14.43 10.25 -15.69
N GLY A 16 -13.89 11.45 -15.90
CA GLY A 16 -12.47 11.64 -16.25
C GLY A 16 -11.54 11.50 -15.05
N LEU A 17 -12.04 11.73 -13.83
CA LEU A 17 -11.31 11.56 -12.57
C LEU A 17 -11.21 10.09 -12.11
N THR A 18 -11.99 9.18 -12.70
CA THR A 18 -11.81 7.75 -12.54
C THR A 18 -10.70 7.26 -13.47
N LEU A 19 -9.49 7.78 -13.29
CA LEU A 19 -8.28 7.22 -13.88
C LEU A 19 -8.19 5.76 -13.44
N THR A 20 -7.97 4.86 -14.39
CA THR A 20 -7.70 3.45 -14.12
C THR A 20 -6.43 3.39 -13.28
N ALA A 21 -6.56 3.21 -11.97
CA ALA A 21 -5.43 2.89 -11.11
C ALA A 21 -4.92 1.53 -11.60
N LYS A 22 -3.84 1.54 -12.39
CA LYS A 22 -3.14 0.31 -12.71
C LYS A 22 -2.54 -0.16 -11.40
N ALA A 23 -3.08 -1.26 -10.92
CA ALA A 23 -2.57 -1.96 -9.77
C ALA A 23 -1.13 -2.42 -10.07
N ASP A 24 -0.21 -2.12 -9.16
CA ASP A 24 1.21 -2.49 -9.22
C ASP A 24 1.73 -2.90 -7.82
N LEU A 25 2.81 -3.67 -7.77
CA LEU A 25 3.56 -3.88 -6.54
C LEU A 25 4.51 -2.70 -6.35
N ILE A 26 4.22 -1.83 -5.38
CA ILE A 26 4.99 -0.59 -5.18
C ILE A 26 6.02 -0.83 -4.09
N LEU A 27 7.29 -0.98 -4.48
CA LEU A 27 8.41 -0.97 -3.54
C LEU A 27 8.46 0.37 -2.81
N SER A 28 8.71 0.32 -1.50
CA SER A 28 8.87 1.54 -0.73
C SER A 28 9.98 2.44 -1.31
N PRO A 29 9.70 3.72 -1.58
CA PRO A 29 10.70 4.65 -2.10
C PRO A 29 11.72 5.08 -1.04
N PHE A 30 11.49 4.75 0.23
CA PHE A 30 12.35 5.16 1.35
C PHE A 30 13.46 4.14 1.66
N GLY A 31 13.56 3.08 0.87
CA GLY A 31 14.61 2.06 0.98
C GLY A 31 14.37 1.03 2.07
N ASP A 32 15.31 0.08 2.13
CA ASP A 32 15.27 -1.12 2.99
C ASP A 32 15.84 -0.85 4.38
N ILE A 33 15.38 -1.59 5.39
CA ILE A 33 15.89 -1.48 6.77
C ILE A 33 16.86 -2.63 7.10
N PRO A 34 17.72 -2.48 8.13
CA PRO A 34 18.51 -3.59 8.62
C PRO A 34 17.61 -4.71 9.13
N LYS A 35 17.99 -5.96 8.84
CA LYS A 35 17.37 -7.15 9.44
C LYS A 35 17.61 -7.22 10.95
N ASN A 36 18.83 -6.87 11.35
CA ASN A 36 19.29 -6.98 12.73
C ASN A 36 18.94 -5.72 13.53
N GLY A 37 18.48 -5.87 14.77
CA GLY A 37 18.20 -4.75 15.67
C GLY A 37 16.85 -4.07 15.46
N THR A 38 16.05 -4.51 14.49
CA THR A 38 14.79 -3.83 14.10
C THR A 38 13.53 -4.60 14.49
N GLY A 39 13.66 -5.84 14.98
CA GLY A 39 12.56 -6.63 15.49
C GLY A 39 12.07 -6.19 16.88
N ILE A 40 11.09 -6.90 17.41
CA ILE A 40 10.55 -6.71 18.76
C ILE A 40 11.71 -6.80 19.76
N GLY A 41 11.85 -5.77 20.60
CA GLY A 41 12.93 -5.69 21.59
C GLY A 41 14.35 -5.59 20.99
N GLY A 42 14.48 -5.20 19.72
CA GLY A 42 15.77 -5.18 19.01
C GLY A 42 16.21 -6.55 18.48
N GLY A 43 15.30 -7.52 18.41
CA GLY A 43 15.59 -8.86 17.92
C GLY A 43 15.82 -8.96 16.41
N ASN A 44 16.36 -10.12 15.98
CA ASN A 44 16.68 -10.43 14.58
C ASN A 44 15.79 -11.53 14.01
N SER A 45 14.68 -11.85 14.67
CA SER A 45 13.82 -12.96 14.28
C SER A 45 13.07 -12.63 12.98
N ASP A 46 12.97 -13.63 12.11
CA ASP A 46 12.26 -13.55 10.83
C ASP A 46 10.93 -14.28 10.97
N ASN A 47 10.07 -13.80 11.85
CA ASN A 47 8.71 -14.33 12.01
C ASN A 47 7.70 -13.22 11.78
N GLN A 48 6.45 -13.60 11.47
CA GLN A 48 5.36 -12.68 11.19
C GLN A 48 5.22 -11.59 12.25
N ALA A 49 5.31 -11.90 13.54
CA ALA A 49 5.19 -10.91 14.62
C ALA A 49 6.28 -9.83 14.55
N ASN A 50 7.54 -10.22 14.30
CA ASN A 50 8.62 -9.25 14.14
C ASN A 50 8.49 -8.45 12.85
N ASN A 51 8.01 -9.06 11.77
CA ASN A 51 7.83 -8.40 10.48
C ASN A 51 6.67 -7.40 10.50
N PHE A 52 5.59 -7.75 11.20
CA PHE A 52 4.50 -6.85 11.50
C PHE A 52 4.97 -5.65 12.34
N PHE A 53 5.76 -5.90 13.39
CA PHE A 53 6.32 -4.82 14.21
C PHE A 53 7.21 -3.87 13.39
N ARG A 54 8.08 -4.42 12.52
CA ARG A 54 8.90 -3.63 11.60
C ARG A 54 8.05 -2.78 10.65
N LEU A 55 7.01 -3.37 10.05
CA LEU A 55 6.09 -2.68 9.14
C LEU A 55 5.35 -1.53 9.85
N LEU A 56 4.85 -1.75 11.07
CA LEU A 56 4.19 -0.72 11.85
C LEU A 56 5.12 0.46 12.14
N ASN A 57 6.33 0.18 12.63
CA ASN A 57 7.32 1.24 12.88
C ASN A 57 7.71 1.98 11.61
N TYR A 58 7.81 1.25 10.49
CA TYR A 58 8.13 1.84 9.20
C TYR A 58 7.03 2.80 8.71
N ILE A 59 5.76 2.41 8.82
CA ILE A 59 4.62 3.25 8.46
C ILE A 59 4.53 4.47 9.38
N VAL A 60 4.81 4.31 10.68
CA VAL A 60 4.84 5.44 11.62
C VAL A 60 5.93 6.46 11.23
N ALA A 61 7.10 5.99 10.79
CA ALA A 61 8.17 6.84 10.30
C ALA A 61 7.88 7.44 8.90
N HIS A 62 7.10 6.74 8.07
CA HIS A 62 6.80 7.10 6.68
C HIS A 62 5.29 7.06 6.41
N PRO A 63 4.51 8.02 6.94
CA PRO A 63 3.04 7.95 6.91
C PRO A 63 2.44 7.96 5.50
N THR A 64 3.16 8.48 4.50
CA THR A 64 2.75 8.43 3.08
C THR A 64 2.76 7.01 2.50
N PHE A 65 3.57 6.11 3.04
CA PHE A 65 3.56 4.68 2.74
C PHE A 65 2.40 3.94 3.43
N GLY A 66 1.76 4.54 4.44
CA GLY A 66 0.60 3.96 5.13
C GLY A 66 -0.75 4.20 4.45
N SER A 67 -0.76 4.61 3.16
CA SER A 67 -1.96 5.08 2.48
C SER A 67 -3.04 4.01 2.24
N LEU A 68 -2.66 2.73 2.22
CA LEU A 68 -3.60 1.62 1.97
C LEU A 68 -4.44 1.24 3.20
N GLY A 69 -4.05 1.69 4.40
CA GLY A 69 -4.74 1.36 5.65
C GLY A 69 -3.79 0.95 6.77
N THR A 70 -4.37 0.64 7.93
CA THR A 70 -3.59 0.15 9.07
C THR A 70 -3.37 -1.35 8.91
N PRO A 71 -2.12 -1.85 8.85
CA PRO A 71 -1.87 -3.28 8.70
C PRO A 71 -2.40 -4.06 9.90
N THR A 72 -2.85 -5.29 9.68
CA THR A 72 -3.29 -6.22 10.73
C THR A 72 -2.51 -7.51 10.69
N LEU A 73 -2.26 -8.09 11.88
CA LEU A 73 -1.65 -9.41 12.01
C LEU A 73 -2.67 -10.54 11.77
N THR A 74 -3.96 -10.27 11.97
CA THR A 74 -5.03 -11.25 11.74
C THR A 74 -5.13 -11.56 10.25
N GLY A 75 -5.00 -12.84 9.89
CA GLY A 75 -5.00 -13.27 8.49
C GLY A 75 -3.68 -12.98 7.76
N ALA A 76 -2.59 -12.71 8.48
CA ALA A 76 -1.28 -12.62 7.87
C ALA A 76 -0.82 -13.98 7.33
N GLU A 77 -0.25 -13.99 6.15
CA GLU A 77 0.21 -15.20 5.48
C GLU A 77 1.71 -15.13 5.21
N GLU A 78 2.39 -16.25 5.46
CA GLU A 78 3.76 -16.44 5.01
C GLU A 78 3.70 -17.13 3.65
N VAL A 79 4.39 -16.58 2.64
CA VAL A 79 4.47 -17.22 1.33
C VAL A 79 5.43 -18.40 1.44
N LEU A 80 4.87 -19.60 1.46
CA LEU A 80 5.62 -20.85 1.46
C LEU A 80 5.97 -21.18 0.00
N THR A 81 7.25 -21.45 -0.26
CA THR A 81 7.91 -21.69 -1.57
C THR A 81 7.03 -22.29 -2.68
N PRO A 82 7.21 -21.91 -3.97
CA PRO A 82 8.33 -21.13 -4.51
C PRO A 82 8.17 -19.59 -4.46
N LEU A 83 9.23 -18.88 -4.08
CA LEU A 83 9.26 -17.40 -4.02
C LEU A 83 9.56 -16.73 -5.38
N ASN A 84 9.86 -17.53 -6.40
CA ASN A 84 10.20 -17.11 -7.76
C ASN A 84 9.02 -17.21 -8.74
N GLU A 85 7.82 -17.41 -8.23
CA GLU A 85 6.57 -17.49 -9.01
C GLU A 85 5.60 -16.38 -8.60
N PRO A 86 4.60 -16.06 -9.44
CA PRO A 86 3.56 -15.11 -9.05
C PRO A 86 2.81 -15.59 -7.81
N VAL A 87 2.68 -14.70 -6.83
CA VAL A 87 1.98 -14.94 -5.56
C VAL A 87 0.59 -14.32 -5.63
N ASP A 88 -0.44 -15.03 -5.15
CA ASP A 88 -1.77 -14.44 -4.96
C ASP A 88 -1.72 -13.46 -3.79
N LEU A 89 -2.01 -12.20 -4.10
CA LEU A 89 -1.97 -11.07 -3.17
C LEU A 89 -3.39 -10.57 -2.85
N THR A 90 -4.41 -11.31 -3.26
CA THR A 90 -5.82 -10.96 -3.03
C THR A 90 -6.11 -10.83 -1.54
N GLY A 91 -6.59 -9.65 -1.13
CA GLY A 91 -6.91 -9.36 0.27
C GLY A 91 -5.75 -8.84 1.11
N PHE A 92 -4.55 -8.75 0.54
CA PHE A 92 -3.38 -8.17 1.20
C PHE A 92 -3.15 -6.72 0.77
N SER A 93 -2.50 -5.94 1.63
CA SER A 93 -2.18 -4.54 1.37
C SER A 93 -0.70 -4.25 1.51
N TYR A 94 0.03 -5.06 2.27
CA TYR A 94 1.45 -4.87 2.50
C TYR A 94 2.19 -6.20 2.40
N GLY A 95 3.37 -6.16 1.78
CA GLY A 95 4.34 -7.25 1.78
C GLY A 95 5.60 -6.85 2.51
N VAL A 96 6.09 -7.71 3.41
CA VAL A 96 7.39 -7.57 4.05
C VAL A 96 8.30 -8.65 3.47
N VAL A 97 9.30 -8.23 2.71
CA VAL A 97 10.21 -9.12 2.01
C VAL A 97 11.57 -9.08 2.69
N HIS A 98 12.12 -10.25 2.98
CA HIS A 98 13.45 -10.40 3.51
C HIS A 98 14.41 -10.80 2.41
N TYR A 99 15.50 -10.05 2.32
CA TYR A 99 16.65 -10.36 1.51
C TYR A 99 17.80 -10.82 2.41
N GLY A 100 18.29 -12.03 2.16
CA GLY A 100 19.29 -12.71 2.97
C GLY A 100 20.09 -13.70 2.15
N ALA A 101 20.55 -14.78 2.79
CA ALA A 101 21.22 -15.90 2.14
C ALA A 101 20.26 -16.82 1.35
N GLY A 102 19.15 -16.28 0.82
CA GLY A 102 18.19 -17.03 0.01
C GLY A 102 18.83 -17.68 -1.23
N PRO A 103 18.06 -18.40 -2.07
CA PRO A 103 18.60 -19.13 -3.22
C PRO A 103 19.40 -18.20 -4.15
N GLY A 104 20.73 -18.39 -4.21
CA GLY A 104 21.65 -17.58 -5.02
C GLY A 104 22.18 -16.30 -4.38
N GLY A 105 21.83 -15.99 -3.13
CA GLY A 105 22.28 -14.79 -2.41
C GLY A 105 23.52 -15.00 -1.53
N THR A 106 24.37 -13.98 -1.43
CA THR A 106 25.35 -13.86 -0.33
C THR A 106 24.63 -13.55 0.99
N PRO A 107 25.18 -13.94 2.17
CA PRO A 107 24.69 -13.46 3.46
C PRO A 107 24.81 -11.93 3.53
N GLY A 108 23.72 -11.24 3.19
CA GLY A 108 23.64 -9.79 3.03
C GLY A 108 22.20 -9.38 2.70
N GLY A 109 21.92 -8.08 2.67
CA GLY A 109 20.58 -7.54 2.42
C GLY A 109 19.89 -6.91 3.64
N GLY A 110 18.57 -6.79 3.53
CA GLY A 110 17.72 -6.12 4.51
C GLY A 110 16.27 -6.58 4.44
N VAL A 111 15.41 -5.78 5.07
CA VAL A 111 13.95 -5.97 5.02
C VAL A 111 13.38 -4.85 4.17
N ALA A 112 12.68 -5.23 3.10
CA ALA A 112 11.99 -4.33 2.20
C ALA A 112 10.48 -4.36 2.44
N PHE A 113 9.85 -3.22 2.21
CA PHE A 113 8.41 -3.05 2.36
C PHE A 113 7.79 -2.76 1.01
N PHE A 114 6.68 -3.43 0.71
CA PHE A 114 5.91 -3.25 -0.51
C PHE A 114 4.47 -2.89 -0.16
N GLN A 115 3.93 -1.93 -0.90
CA GLN A 115 2.49 -1.71 -0.99
C GLN A 115 1.94 -2.62 -2.08
N ILE A 116 0.94 -3.41 -1.72
CA ILE A 116 0.26 -4.32 -2.62
C ILE A 116 -0.95 -3.59 -3.17
N THR A 117 -0.94 -3.28 -4.46
CA THR A 117 -2.14 -2.80 -5.14
C THR A 117 -2.66 -3.79 -6.19
N ASN A 118 -1.87 -4.83 -6.52
CA ASN A 118 -2.18 -5.96 -7.38
C ASN A 118 -2.73 -7.17 -6.62
N ASN A 119 -3.50 -8.01 -7.31
CA ASN A 119 -3.96 -9.30 -6.78
C ASN A 119 -3.00 -10.46 -7.11
N LEU A 120 -2.05 -10.28 -8.03
CA LEU A 120 -1.11 -11.31 -8.43
C LEU A 120 0.17 -10.64 -8.93
N ASP A 121 1.31 -10.95 -8.32
CA ASP A 121 2.60 -10.37 -8.73
C ASP A 121 3.80 -11.22 -8.29
N THR A 122 4.98 -10.92 -8.84
CA THR A 122 6.26 -11.51 -8.44
C THR A 122 7.09 -10.53 -7.63
N PHE A 123 7.64 -10.99 -6.50
CA PHE A 123 8.58 -10.18 -5.73
C PHE A 123 9.97 -10.15 -6.41
N PRO A 124 10.73 -9.06 -6.27
CA PRO A 124 12.11 -9.02 -6.72
C PRO A 124 12.92 -10.16 -6.08
N GLN A 125 13.69 -10.89 -6.87
CA GLN A 125 14.45 -12.05 -6.38
C GLN A 125 15.75 -11.67 -5.68
N THR A 126 16.18 -10.42 -5.86
CA THR A 126 17.37 -9.84 -5.26
C THR A 126 17.02 -8.49 -4.67
N GLY A 127 17.59 -8.17 -3.52
CA GLY A 127 17.43 -6.88 -2.87
C GLY A 127 18.72 -6.39 -2.24
N SER A 128 18.77 -5.08 -2.02
CA SER A 128 19.84 -4.43 -1.27
C SER A 128 19.48 -4.29 0.20
N GLY A 129 20.40 -3.74 0.98
CA GLY A 129 20.12 -3.32 2.34
C GLY A 129 21.39 -2.89 3.05
N PRO A 130 21.27 -2.47 4.32
CA PRO A 130 22.41 -2.03 5.11
C PRO A 130 23.52 -3.08 5.28
N ASN A 131 23.22 -4.36 5.03
CA ASN A 131 24.20 -5.45 5.07
C ASN A 131 24.63 -5.92 3.67
N GLY A 132 24.46 -5.12 2.62
CA GLY A 132 24.85 -5.46 1.24
C GLY A 132 23.69 -6.04 0.41
N PHE A 133 23.99 -6.97 -0.50
CA PHE A 133 23.00 -7.59 -1.39
C PHE A 133 22.65 -9.00 -0.94
N GLY A 134 21.37 -9.36 -1.05
CA GLY A 134 20.83 -10.65 -0.66
C GLY A 134 19.78 -11.18 -1.65
N GLY A 135 19.60 -12.49 -1.66
CA GLY A 135 18.52 -13.16 -2.38
C GLY A 135 17.25 -13.18 -1.53
N ILE A 136 16.08 -13.22 -2.18
CA ILE A 136 14.80 -13.34 -1.48
C ILE A 136 14.78 -14.61 -0.61
N SER A 137 14.46 -14.45 0.67
CA SER A 137 14.49 -15.56 1.64
C SER A 137 13.15 -15.80 2.33
N ARG A 138 12.31 -14.76 2.46
CA ARG A 138 11.00 -14.85 3.11
C ARG A 138 10.10 -13.70 2.65
N VAL A 139 8.82 -13.97 2.53
CA VAL A 139 7.78 -12.96 2.30
C VAL A 139 6.65 -13.20 3.29
N ASP A 140 6.30 -12.16 4.04
CA ASP A 140 5.07 -12.14 4.83
C ASP A 140 4.11 -11.09 4.27
N LEU A 141 2.86 -11.50 4.08
CA LEU A 141 1.77 -10.68 3.57
C LEU A 141 0.86 -10.28 4.73
N PHE A 142 0.46 -9.00 4.72
CA PHE A 142 -0.41 -8.42 5.73
C PHE A 142 -1.60 -7.73 5.06
N ALA A 143 -2.80 -8.09 5.51
CA ALA A 143 -4.02 -7.36 5.20
C ALA A 143 -3.99 -5.99 5.89
N SER A 144 -4.84 -5.08 5.44
CA SER A 144 -5.07 -3.82 6.14
C SER A 144 -6.54 -3.62 6.47
N ILE A 145 -6.77 -2.93 7.58
CA ILE A 145 -8.06 -2.32 7.87
C ILE A 145 -8.08 -1.01 7.09
N PRO A 146 -9.01 -0.84 6.14
CA PRO A 146 -9.07 0.37 5.32
C PRO A 146 -9.09 1.60 6.22
N ARG A 147 -8.24 2.57 5.91
CA ARG A 147 -8.34 3.87 6.57
C ARG A 147 -9.65 4.48 6.11
N VAL A 148 -10.64 4.54 7.01
CA VAL A 148 -11.89 5.26 6.74
C VAL A 148 -11.50 6.69 6.39
N PRO A 149 -11.83 7.19 5.18
CA PRO A 149 -11.55 8.58 4.84
C PRO A 149 -12.19 9.46 5.90
N ASP A 150 -11.46 10.44 6.44
CA ASP A 150 -11.99 11.36 7.44
C ASP A 150 -13.34 11.90 6.96
N GLY A 151 -14.42 11.47 7.60
CA GLY A 151 -15.79 11.74 7.14
C GLY A 151 -16.09 13.24 7.01
N GLY A 152 -15.33 14.08 7.72
CA GLY A 152 -15.37 15.53 7.58
C GLY A 152 -15.10 16.03 6.16
N ILE A 153 -14.12 15.48 5.45
CA ILE A 153 -13.81 15.89 4.07
C ILE A 153 -14.94 15.46 3.14
N THR A 154 -15.46 14.25 3.32
CA THR A 154 -16.58 13.72 2.52
C THR A 154 -17.84 14.57 2.71
N VAL A 155 -18.16 14.95 3.95
CA VAL A 155 -19.29 15.83 4.28
C VAL A 155 -19.05 17.24 3.74
N MET A 156 -17.82 17.76 3.79
CA MET A 156 -17.48 19.05 3.19
C MET A 156 -17.65 19.03 1.67
N LEU A 157 -17.16 18.01 0.97
CA LEU A 157 -17.32 17.89 -0.49
C LEU A 157 -18.80 17.78 -0.88
N LEU A 158 -19.57 16.98 -0.13
CA LEU A 158 -21.02 16.85 -0.33
C LEU A 158 -21.74 18.18 -0.08
N GLY A 159 -21.37 18.88 0.99
CA GLY A 159 -21.91 20.21 1.32
C GLY A 159 -21.61 21.24 0.24
N VAL A 160 -20.37 21.27 -0.27
CA VAL A 160 -19.97 22.14 -1.39
C VAL A 160 -20.75 21.81 -2.65
N ALA A 161 -20.92 20.53 -2.98
CA ALA A 161 -21.71 20.09 -4.14
C ALA A 161 -23.18 20.52 -4.03
N LEU A 162 -23.80 20.38 -2.85
CA LEU A 162 -25.17 20.80 -2.60
C LEU A 162 -25.33 22.33 -2.63
N CYS A 163 -24.38 23.08 -2.07
CA CYS A 163 -24.35 24.54 -2.16
C CYS A 163 -24.22 25.02 -3.62
N ALA A 164 -23.32 24.41 -4.39
CA ALA A 164 -23.17 24.70 -5.82
C ALA A 164 -24.46 24.41 -6.60
N LEU A 165 -25.14 23.30 -6.30
CA LEU A 165 -26.43 22.96 -6.91
C LEU A 165 -27.54 23.97 -6.52
N GLY A 166 -27.58 24.40 -5.26
CA GLY A 166 -28.51 25.42 -4.79
C GLY A 166 -28.31 26.77 -5.48
N ILE A 167 -27.05 27.19 -5.67
CA ILE A 167 -26.70 28.41 -6.42
C ILE A 167 -27.11 28.26 -7.90
N ALA A 168 -26.80 27.12 -8.53
CA ALA A 168 -27.18 26.85 -9.91
C ALA A 168 -28.69 26.90 -10.13
N ARG A 169 -29.49 26.35 -9.19
CA ARG A 169 -30.96 26.45 -9.23
C ARG A 169 -31.43 27.90 -9.21
N ARG A 170 -30.83 28.75 -8.36
CA ARG A 170 -31.18 30.18 -8.28
C ARG A 170 -30.93 30.92 -9.60
N PHE A 171 -29.81 30.64 -10.28
CA PHE A 171 -29.49 31.25 -11.56
C PHE A 171 -30.30 30.70 -12.74
N LEU A 172 -30.88 29.49 -12.63
CA LEU A 172 -31.73 28.90 -13.66
C LEU A 172 -33.21 29.28 -13.54
N MET A 173 -33.64 29.74 -12.37
CA MET A 173 -35.02 30.20 -12.09
C MET A 173 -35.17 31.73 -12.13
N SER A 174 -34.05 32.46 -12.25
CA SER A 174 -34.00 33.89 -12.58
C SER A 174 -33.95 34.10 -14.10
#